data_AF-A0A7S3HWW5-F1
#
_entry.id   AF-A0A7S3HWW5-F1
#
_cell.length_a   1.000
_cell.length_b   1.000
_cell.length_c   1.000
_cell.angle_alpha   90.00
_cell.angle_beta   90.00
_cell.angle_gamma   90.00
#
_symmetry.space_group_name_H-M   'P 1'
#
loop_
_entity.id
_entity.type
_entity.pdbx_description
1 polymer ?
#
loop_
_entity_poly.entity_id
_entity_poly.type
_entity_poly.pdbx_seq_one_letter_code
_entity_poly.pdbx_strand_id
1 'polypeptide(L)'
;NPCYGSLVPKADRPSAHEYTYDPVARYNAMAAMLKAPRGAKSMEHLEVLRQSNPCYGSLVPKADRPSAHEYTYDPVARYNAMAAMLKAPRGAKSMEHLEVLRQSNPCYGSL
;
A
#
# COMPACT_ATOMS: atom_id res chain seq x y z
N ASN A 1 25.78 14.98 -43.96
CA ASN A 1 26.86 14.17 -43.36
C ASN A 1 26.40 13.59 -42.03
N PRO A 2 25.86 12.36 -41.99
CA PRO A 2 25.60 11.69 -40.73
C PRO A 2 26.93 11.15 -40.16
N CYS A 3 27.22 11.47 -38.89
CA CYS A 3 28.40 10.99 -38.17
C CYS A 3 28.28 9.49 -37.89
N TYR A 4 28.94 8.66 -38.71
CA TYR A 4 29.07 7.20 -38.52
C TYR A 4 30.02 6.77 -37.37
N GLY A 5 30.40 7.68 -36.46
CA GLY A 5 31.40 7.41 -35.43
C GLY A 5 30.96 6.48 -34.28
N SER A 6 29.67 6.15 -34.16
CA SER A 6 29.13 5.43 -33.01
C SER A 6 29.12 3.90 -33.13
N LEU A 7 29.40 3.33 -34.31
CA LEU A 7 29.26 1.89 -34.58
C LEU A 7 30.60 1.14 -34.69
N VAL A 8 31.73 1.85 -34.54
CA VAL A 8 33.05 1.22 -34.65
C VAL A 8 33.39 0.54 -33.32
N PRO A 9 33.65 -0.79 -33.29
CA PRO A 9 34.14 -1.46 -32.10
C PRO A 9 35.46 -0.81 -31.66
N LYS A 10 35.54 -0.36 -30.41
CA LYS A 10 36.77 0.22 -29.86
C LYS A 10 37.83 -0.88 -29.77
N ALA A 11 38.86 -0.80 -30.61
CA ALA A 11 39.99 -1.74 -30.65
C ALA A 11 40.93 -1.62 -29.45
N ASP A 12 40.76 -0.56 -28.65
CA ASP A 12 41.62 -0.19 -27.51
C ASP A 12 41.46 -1.12 -26.30
N ARG A 13 40.63 -2.18 -26.41
CA ARG A 13 40.39 -3.16 -25.36
C ARG A 13 40.04 -4.53 -25.93
N PRO A 14 40.61 -5.62 -25.38
CA PRO A 14 40.35 -6.99 -25.84
C PRO A 14 38.97 -7.52 -25.45
N SER A 15 38.31 -6.94 -24.44
CA SER A 15 36.96 -7.35 -24.01
C SER A 15 36.07 -6.16 -23.65
N ALA A 16 34.75 -6.33 -23.85
CA ALA A 16 33.75 -5.31 -23.52
C ALA A 16 33.70 -4.94 -22.03
N HIS A 17 34.17 -5.84 -21.16
CA HIS A 17 34.23 -5.66 -19.70
C HIS A 17 35.47 -4.88 -19.24
N GLU A 18 36.44 -4.65 -20.11
CA GLU A 18 37.65 -3.91 -19.78
C GLU A 18 37.45 -2.41 -20.02
N TYR A 19 37.94 -1.60 -19.10
CA TYR A 19 37.86 -0.15 -19.19
C TYR A 19 39.17 0.41 -19.76
N THR A 20 39.06 1.35 -20.71
CA THR A 20 40.20 2.07 -21.27
C THR A 20 40.96 2.83 -20.17
N TYR A 21 42.28 3.01 -20.36
CA TYR A 21 43.12 3.75 -19.41
C TYR A 21 42.81 5.26 -19.39
N ASP A 22 42.16 5.77 -20.45
CA ASP A 22 41.65 7.15 -20.52
C ASP A 22 40.70 7.44 -19.33
N PRO A 23 41.04 8.41 -18.46
CA PRO A 23 40.27 8.70 -17.26
C PRO A 23 38.83 9.12 -17.55
N VAL A 24 38.58 9.86 -18.64
CA VAL A 24 37.23 10.36 -18.96
C VAL A 24 36.34 9.23 -19.47
N ALA A 25 36.85 8.40 -20.40
CA ALA A 25 36.13 7.22 -20.86
C ALA A 25 35.83 6.23 -19.73
N ARG A 26 36.79 6.00 -18.82
CA ARG A 26 36.63 5.12 -17.66
C ARG A 26 35.57 5.65 -16.69
N TYR A 27 35.61 6.94 -16.37
CA TYR A 27 34.62 7.57 -15.49
C TYR A 27 33.20 7.43 -16.06
N ASN A 28 33.02 7.73 -17.35
CA ASN A 28 31.72 7.63 -18.00
C ASN A 28 31.19 6.20 -18.03
N ALA A 29 32.07 5.21 -18.18
CA ALA A 29 31.69 3.80 -18.16
C ALA A 29 31.27 3.31 -16.76
N MET A 30 31.87 3.86 -15.70
CA MET A 30 31.54 3.53 -14.31
C MET A 30 30.42 4.41 -13.73
N ALA A 31 30.01 5.47 -14.41
CA ALA A 31 29.05 6.46 -13.91
C ALA A 31 27.70 5.85 -13.48
N ALA A 32 27.27 4.76 -14.12
CA ALA A 32 26.06 4.04 -13.71
C ALA A 32 26.21 3.29 -12.37
N MET A 33 27.42 2.83 -12.04
CA MET A 33 27.73 2.16 -10.77
C MET A 33 27.98 3.17 -9.63
N LEU A 34 28.44 4.37 -9.96
CA LEU A 34 28.70 5.44 -8.99
C LEU A 34 27.42 6.18 -8.57
N LYS A 35 26.32 6.00 -9.30
CA LYS A 35 25.01 6.57 -8.93
C LYS A 35 24.29 5.62 -7.99
N ALA A 36 23.69 6.17 -6.95
CA ALA A 36 22.76 5.43 -6.12
C ALA A 36 21.61 4.90 -7.00
N PRO A 37 21.29 3.59 -6.94
CA PRO A 37 20.20 3.04 -7.74
C PRO A 37 18.87 3.66 -7.30
N ARG A 38 17.90 3.70 -8.22
CA ARG A 38 16.56 4.20 -7.91
C ARG A 38 15.97 3.40 -6.75
N GLY A 39 15.58 4.08 -5.67
CA GLY A 39 15.02 3.46 -4.47
C GLY A 39 16.05 3.11 -3.39
N ALA A 40 17.34 3.39 -3.60
CA ALA A 40 18.34 3.31 -2.54
C ALA A 40 17.93 4.14 -1.32
N LYS A 41 18.11 3.57 -0.14
CA LYS A 41 17.79 4.19 1.14
C LYS A 41 19.07 4.76 1.74
N SER A 42 18.98 5.93 2.37
CA SER A 42 20.09 6.46 3.17
C SER A 42 20.30 5.60 4.41
N MET A 43 21.48 5.70 5.03
CA MET A 43 21.78 5.02 6.30
C MET A 43 20.75 5.37 7.39
N GLU A 44 20.41 6.65 7.51
CA GLU A 44 19.35 7.13 8.42
C GLU A 44 18.01 6.42 8.20
N HIS A 45 17.61 6.24 6.94
CA HIS A 45 16.36 5.56 6.61
C HIS A 45 16.44 4.06 6.95
N LEU A 46 17.60 3.42 6.73
CA LEU A 46 17.79 2.03 7.14
C LEU A 46 17.76 1.86 8.65
N GLU A 47 18.25 2.84 9.42
CA GLU A 47 18.20 2.83 10.88
C GLU A 47 16.76 2.93 11.39
N VAL A 48 15.95 3.83 10.80
CA VAL A 48 14.51 3.90 11.07
C VAL A 48 13.81 2.57 10.76
N LEU A 49 14.13 1.93 9.64
CA LEU A 49 13.56 0.63 9.28
C LEU A 49 13.96 -0.48 10.26
N ARG A 50 15.18 -0.40 10.80
CA ARG A 50 15.69 -1.37 11.78
C ARG A 50 15.01 -1.22 13.14
N GLN A 51 14.63 0.02 13.50
CA GLN A 51 13.83 0.32 14.70
C GLN A 51 12.35 0.02 14.50
N SER A 52 11.84 0.11 13.27
CA SER A 52 10.47 -0.27 12.96
C SER A 52 10.33 -1.78 13.07
N ASN A 53 9.68 -2.24 14.13
CA ASN A 53 9.38 -3.66 14.30
C ASN A 53 8.16 -4.01 13.42
N PRO A 54 8.33 -4.79 12.33
CA PRO A 54 7.22 -5.14 11.43
C PRO A 54 6.13 -5.98 12.13
N CYS A 55 6.41 -6.56 13.30
CA CYS A 55 5.44 -7.30 14.10
C CYS A 55 4.41 -6.40 14.82
N TYR A 56 4.57 -5.07 14.83
CA TYR A 56 3.55 -4.13 15.29
C TYR A 56 2.44 -3.87 14.25
N GLY A 57 2.49 -4.54 13.09
CA GLY A 57 1.41 -4.55 12.12
C GLY A 57 0.33 -5.56 12.47
N SER A 58 -0.79 -5.10 13.02
CA SER A 58 -2.13 -5.73 12.96
C SER A 58 -2.35 -7.16 13.50
N LEU A 59 -1.32 -7.91 13.85
CA LEU A 59 -1.40 -9.32 14.26
C LEU A 59 -1.14 -9.56 15.75
N VAL A 60 -0.96 -8.50 16.54
CA VAL A 60 -0.89 -8.64 18.00
C VAL A 60 -2.21 -9.26 18.47
N PRO A 61 -2.21 -10.49 19.01
CA PRO A 61 -3.42 -11.07 19.58
C PRO A 61 -3.89 -10.12 20.67
N LYS A 62 -5.16 -9.70 20.62
CA LYS A 62 -5.73 -8.83 21.65
C LYS A 62 -5.60 -9.56 22.99
N ALA A 63 -4.67 -9.12 23.84
CA ALA A 63 -4.43 -9.71 25.16
C ALA A 63 -5.65 -9.58 26.08
N ASP A 64 -6.54 -8.64 25.76
CA ASP A 64 -7.72 -8.32 26.55
C ASP A 64 -8.85 -9.36 26.42
N ARG A 65 -8.69 -10.39 25.57
CA ARG A 65 -9.67 -11.47 25.42
C ARG A 65 -9.04 -12.84 25.16
N PRO A 66 -9.43 -13.90 25.88
CA PRO A 66 -8.90 -15.25 25.67
C PRO A 66 -9.37 -15.89 24.37
N SER A 67 -10.52 -15.49 23.82
CA SER A 67 -11.06 -16.03 22.56
C SER A 67 -11.58 -14.95 21.59
N ALA A 68 -11.54 -15.24 20.28
CA ALA A 68 -11.92 -14.29 19.23
C ALA A 68 -13.40 -13.86 19.24
N HIS A 69 -14.29 -14.70 19.80
CA HIS A 69 -15.73 -14.46 19.92
C HIS A 69 -16.09 -13.62 21.15
N GLU A 70 -15.15 -13.39 22.06
CA GLU A 70 -15.39 -12.61 23.26
C GLU A 70 -15.24 -11.11 22.96
N TYR A 71 -16.12 -10.32 23.56
CA TYR A 71 -16.11 -8.87 23.46
C TYR A 71 -15.48 -8.27 24.72
N THR A 72 -14.55 -7.34 24.53
CA THR A 72 -13.91 -6.56 25.62
C THR A 72 -14.96 -5.87 26.51
N TYR A 73 -14.64 -5.64 27.78
CA TYR A 73 -15.51 -4.86 28.70
C TYR A 73 -15.59 -3.38 28.34
N ASP A 74 -14.64 -2.87 27.56
CA ASP A 74 -14.67 -1.51 27.04
C ASP A 74 -15.95 -1.26 26.21
N PRO A 75 -16.80 -0.30 26.63
CA PRO A 75 -18.11 -0.10 26.02
C PRO A 75 -18.04 0.34 24.56
N VAL A 76 -17.04 1.15 24.18
CA VAL A 76 -16.89 1.68 22.82
C VAL A 76 -16.44 0.57 21.87
N ALA A 77 -15.42 -0.20 22.25
CA ALA A 77 -14.95 -1.33 21.46
C ALA A 77 -16.04 -2.40 21.28
N ARG A 78 -16.80 -2.69 22.34
CA ARG A 78 -17.94 -3.61 22.29
C ARG A 78 -19.04 -3.12 21.35
N TYR A 79 -19.43 -1.85 21.47
CA TYR A 79 -20.43 -1.25 20.57
C TYR A 79 -20.00 -1.34 19.11
N ASN A 80 -18.74 -0.97 18.80
CA ASN A 80 -18.22 -1.02 17.45
C ASN A 80 -18.20 -2.45 16.88
N ALA A 81 -17.87 -3.45 17.70
CA ALA A 81 -17.89 -4.85 17.29
C ALA A 81 -19.32 -5.37 17.02
N MET A 82 -20.31 -4.92 17.79
CA MET A 82 -21.71 -5.28 17.63
C MET A 82 -22.48 -4.39 16.64
N ALA A 83 -21.87 -3.30 16.16
CA ALA A 83 -22.55 -2.27 15.37
C ALA A 83 -23.21 -2.83 14.10
N ALA A 84 -22.61 -3.84 13.47
CA ALA A 84 -23.21 -4.50 12.30
C ALA A 84 -24.49 -5.28 12.63
N MET A 85 -24.63 -5.79 13.85
CA MET A 85 -25.82 -6.51 14.32
C MET A 85 -26.88 -5.54 14.89
N LEU A 86 -26.44 -4.42 15.47
CA LEU A 86 -27.32 -3.43 16.10
C LEU A 86 -27.91 -2.43 15.09
N LYS A 87 -27.23 -2.21 13.96
CA LYS A 87 -27.72 -1.31 12.91
C LYS A 87 -28.71 -2.02 12.02
N ALA A 88 -29.83 -1.35 11.75
CA ALA A 88 -30.75 -1.79 10.73
C ALA A 88 -30.04 -1.84 9.36
N PRO A 89 -30.27 -2.87 8.54
CA PRO A 89 -29.64 -2.96 7.23
C PRO A 89 -30.10 -1.80 6.33
N ARG A 90 -29.29 -1.47 5.32
CA ARG A 90 -29.64 -0.42 4.36
C ARG A 90 -30.98 -0.77 3.69
N GLY A 91 -31.93 0.16 3.77
CA GLY A 91 -33.28 -0.02 3.22
C GLY A 91 -34.30 -0.63 4.18
N ALA A 92 -33.91 -0.94 5.43
CA ALA A 92 -34.85 -1.35 6.46
C ALA A 92 -35.91 -0.26 6.69
N LYS A 93 -37.18 -0.67 6.78
CA LYS A 93 -38.31 0.21 7.10
C LYS A 93 -38.61 0.14 8.59
N SER A 94 -38.86 1.29 9.20
CA SER A 94 -39.36 1.34 10.59
C SER A 94 -40.76 0.72 10.67
N MET A 95 -41.17 0.31 11.87
CA MET A 95 -42.53 -0.17 12.12
C MET A 95 -43.59 0.84 11.67
N GLU A 96 -43.39 2.12 12.01
CA GLU A 96 -44.23 3.24 11.55
C GLU A 96 -44.36 3.28 10.02
N HIS A 97 -43.25 3.15 9.30
CA HIS A 97 -43.26 3.14 7.84
C HIS A 97 -43.98 1.90 7.27
N LEU A 98 -43.89 0.76 7.94
CA LEU A 98 -44.62 -0.45 7.54
C LEU A 98 -46.13 -0.30 7.78
N GLU A 99 -46.54 0.39 8.84
CA GLU A 99 -47.95 0.67 9.10
C GLU A 99 -48.55 1.60 8.05
N VAL A 100 -47.84 2.67 7.68
CA VAL A 100 -48.25 3.54 6.58
C VAL A 100 -48.40 2.76 5.28
N LEU A 101 -47.45 1.89 4.94
CA LEU A 101 -47.53 1.06 3.72
C LEU A 101 -48.73 0.11 3.71
N ARG A 102 -49.13 -0.42 4.87
CA ARG A 102 -50.31 -1.30 4.99
C ARG A 102 -51.62 -0.54 4.80
N GLN A 103 -51.66 0.72 5.22
CA GLN A 103 -52.84 1.58 5.11
C GLN A 103 -52.92 2.31 3.77
N SER A 104 -51.77 2.55 3.12
CA SER A 104 -51.71 3.21 1.83
C SER A 104 -52.15 2.26 0.71
N ASN A 105 -53.27 2.56 0.06
CA ASN A 105 -53.62 1.91 -1.20
C ASN A 105 -52.86 2.63 -2.34
N PRO A 106 -51.94 1.93 -3.06
CA PRO A 106 -51.11 2.52 -4.10
C PRO A 106 -51.90 3.07 -5.30
N CYS A 107 -53.20 2.74 -5.42
CA CYS A 107 -54.07 3.24 -6.48
C CYS A 107 -54.50 4.71 -6.32
N TYR A 108 -54.16 5.39 -5.22
CA TYR A 108 -54.51 6.80 -4.97
C TYR A 108 -53.35 7.79 -5.17
N GLY A 109 -52.17 7.34 -5.63
CA GLY A 109 -51.12 8.26 -6.07
C GLY A 109 -51.53 8.89 -7.41
N SER A 110 -51.91 10.17 -7.42
CA SER A 110 -52.18 10.86 -8.68
C SER A 110 -50.89 10.99 -9.50
N LEU A 111 -51.02 10.75 -10.80
CA LEU A 111 -50.09 11.23 -11.82
C LEU A 111 -50.09 12.77 -11.83
#